data_AF-A0A0D3IJZ8-F1
#
_entry.id   AF-A0A0D3IJZ8-F1
#
_cell.length_a   1.000
_cell.length_b   1.000
_cell.length_c   1.000
_cell.angle_alpha   90.00
_cell.angle_beta   90.00
_cell.angle_gamma   90.00
#
_symmetry.space_group_name_H-M   'P 1'
#
loop_
_entity.id
_entity.type
_entity.pdbx_description
1 polymer ?
#
loop_
_entity_poly.entity_id
_entity_poly.type
_entity_poly.pdbx_seq_one_letter_code
_entity_poly.pdbx_strand_id
1 'polypeptide(L)'
;RGVLEVSHCDVSSSSGLCVEVTDTASPRLRRSRIHSGAAAGCWFRAAAGGLIEGSEIWGNGWSGVQISGGSNPTLLRNYIHDNKSAGLISFNHGRGVVRHNDITSNGKGGVQVRSRACPELRGNRIFSERSFGVWVYEQGLGHFEDNDIINNAWSGLQVEEGSEPRVVGNRLRGNRSAGIVVYNRGAGVFEGNDISANGRCGVQIKSGSAPLFRRNRIHSEKQAGVLTAEDGTGVLEENDIFGNGWSGVQTEGPSNPHLRRNRIHHNGGAGFIAYQSGAGLLEGNNIYANKKYGVQSKTGGAPTVRENTIHDDAYGIYLTESGSGVYEANRLSGACGGAGNIYVAPDCSPHVANNVGLRVPHD
;
A
#
# COMPACT_ATOMS: atom_id res chain seq x y z
N ARG A 1 -34.68 13.34 26.69
CA ARG A 1 -34.00 12.27 25.90
C ARG A 1 -32.80 11.81 26.70
N GLY A 2 -32.72 10.52 27.03
CA GLY A 2 -31.59 9.94 27.76
C GLY A 2 -30.51 9.42 26.82
N VAL A 3 -29.28 9.32 27.30
CA VAL A 3 -28.17 8.62 26.64
C VAL A 3 -27.87 7.39 27.49
N LEU A 4 -27.91 6.20 26.89
CA LEU A 4 -27.48 4.98 27.57
C LEU A 4 -25.97 5.06 27.80
N GLU A 5 -25.55 4.86 29.05
CA GLU A 5 -24.14 4.75 29.43
C GLU A 5 -23.86 3.35 30.00
N VAL A 6 -22.86 2.69 29.42
CA VAL A 6 -22.33 1.38 29.86
C VAL A 6 -20.86 1.59 30.18
N SER A 7 -20.53 1.59 31.47
CA SER A 7 -19.21 1.98 31.97
C SER A 7 -18.69 0.96 32.98
N HIS A 8 -17.47 0.46 32.79
CA HIS A 8 -16.86 -0.57 33.65
C HIS A 8 -17.67 -1.88 33.73
N CYS A 9 -18.32 -2.25 32.63
CA CYS A 9 -19.12 -3.46 32.57
C CYS A 9 -18.35 -4.61 31.92
N ASP A 10 -18.81 -5.82 32.22
CA ASP A 10 -18.42 -7.04 31.53
C ASP A 10 -19.61 -7.53 30.70
N VAL A 11 -19.49 -7.49 29.38
CA VAL A 11 -20.60 -7.73 28.45
C VAL A 11 -20.26 -8.93 27.56
N SER A 12 -21.06 -9.99 27.68
CA SER A 12 -20.91 -11.21 26.89
C SER A 12 -22.26 -11.78 26.47
N SER A 13 -22.26 -12.62 25.43
CA SER A 13 -23.50 -13.15 24.83
C SER A 13 -23.29 -14.55 24.25
N SER A 14 -24.14 -15.51 24.61
CA SER A 14 -24.03 -16.90 24.16
C SER A 14 -24.74 -17.19 22.82
N SER A 15 -25.56 -16.27 22.31
CA SER A 15 -26.46 -16.54 21.17
C SER A 15 -26.37 -15.54 20.01
N GLY A 16 -25.62 -14.43 20.15
CA GLY A 16 -25.53 -13.43 19.08
C GLY A 16 -24.51 -12.33 19.32
N LEU A 17 -24.97 -11.07 19.21
CA LEU A 17 -24.17 -9.88 19.48
C LEU A 17 -24.05 -9.64 20.98
N CYS A 18 -22.94 -9.06 21.45
CA CYS A 18 -22.89 -8.54 22.82
C CYS A 18 -23.63 -7.20 22.93
N VAL A 19 -23.42 -6.31 21.95
CA VAL A 19 -24.09 -5.01 21.88
C VAL A 19 -24.57 -4.74 20.46
N GLU A 20 -25.85 -4.41 20.34
CA GLU A 20 -26.44 -3.90 19.10
C GLU A 20 -26.87 -2.44 19.30
N VAL A 21 -26.48 -1.58 18.37
CA VAL A 21 -26.92 -0.19 18.32
C VAL A 21 -27.56 0.04 16.96
N THR A 22 -28.85 0.39 16.97
CA THR A 22 -29.64 0.58 15.75
C THR A 22 -30.32 1.93 15.73
N ASP A 23 -30.79 2.32 14.55
CA ASP A 23 -31.50 3.56 14.30
C ASP A 23 -30.65 4.77 14.73
N THR A 24 -31.26 5.81 15.28
CA THR A 24 -30.53 7.02 15.71
C THR A 24 -29.94 6.91 17.12
N ALA A 25 -29.86 5.71 17.69
CA ALA A 25 -29.28 5.50 19.02
C ALA A 25 -27.79 5.89 19.03
N SER A 26 -27.35 6.46 20.15
CA SER A 26 -25.97 6.93 20.33
C SER A 26 -25.49 6.72 21.77
N PRO A 27 -25.30 5.46 22.21
CA PRO A 27 -24.85 5.15 23.56
C PRO A 27 -23.38 5.51 23.79
N ARG A 28 -22.97 5.52 25.06
CA ARG A 28 -21.57 5.62 25.48
C ARG A 28 -21.15 4.32 26.15
N LEU A 29 -20.19 3.63 25.56
CA LEU A 29 -19.57 2.42 26.10
C LEU A 29 -18.14 2.78 26.51
N ARG A 30 -17.83 2.67 27.79
CA ARG A 30 -16.54 3.12 28.33
C ARG A 30 -15.91 2.06 29.22
N ARG A 31 -14.60 1.86 29.06
CA ARG A 31 -13.79 1.04 29.97
C ARG A 31 -14.42 -0.32 30.28
N SER A 32 -15.04 -0.93 29.29
CA SER A 32 -15.80 -2.17 29.43
C SER A 32 -15.11 -3.29 28.68
N ARG A 33 -15.39 -4.53 29.09
CA ARG A 33 -14.97 -5.74 28.38
C ARG A 33 -16.15 -6.27 27.57
N ILE A 34 -15.95 -6.48 26.27
CA ILE A 34 -17.00 -6.93 25.36
C ILE A 34 -16.50 -8.17 24.63
N HIS A 35 -17.00 -9.34 25.02
CA HIS A 35 -16.38 -10.58 24.57
C HIS A 35 -17.34 -11.75 24.42
N SER A 36 -16.85 -12.81 23.81
CA SER A 36 -17.54 -14.10 23.68
C SER A 36 -18.90 -14.05 22.98
N GLY A 37 -19.22 -12.97 22.25
CA GLY A 37 -20.41 -12.92 21.41
C GLY A 37 -20.34 -14.00 20.34
N ALA A 38 -21.40 -14.77 20.15
CA ALA A 38 -21.46 -15.78 19.08
C ALA A 38 -21.28 -15.17 17.67
N ALA A 39 -21.64 -13.90 17.50
CA ALA A 39 -21.42 -13.09 16.30
C ALA A 39 -20.38 -11.98 16.56
N ALA A 40 -20.79 -10.70 16.52
CA ALA A 40 -19.90 -9.57 16.79
C ALA A 40 -19.94 -9.12 18.25
N GLY A 41 -18.86 -8.49 18.71
CA GLY A 41 -18.86 -7.78 20.00
C GLY A 41 -19.84 -6.60 19.97
N CYS A 42 -19.67 -5.69 19.01
CA CYS A 42 -20.59 -4.58 18.79
C CYS A 42 -21.03 -4.49 17.33
N TRP A 43 -22.30 -4.14 17.08
CA TRP A 43 -22.77 -3.78 15.74
C TRP A 43 -23.59 -2.49 15.77
N PHE A 44 -23.09 -1.49 15.05
CA PHE A 44 -23.79 -0.25 14.75
C PHE A 44 -24.44 -0.33 13.37
N ARG A 45 -25.77 -0.24 13.30
CA ARG A 45 -26.53 -0.30 12.04
C ARG A 45 -27.62 0.77 11.95
N ALA A 46 -28.12 1.00 10.74
CA ALA A 46 -29.25 1.91 10.47
C ALA A 46 -29.05 3.34 11.01
N ALA A 47 -27.95 4.00 10.60
CA ALA A 47 -27.58 5.36 11.01
C ALA A 47 -27.23 5.55 12.51
N ALA A 48 -26.86 4.47 13.19
CA ALA A 48 -26.45 4.50 14.59
C ALA A 48 -25.18 5.33 14.79
N GLY A 49 -25.11 6.00 15.94
CA GLY A 49 -23.93 6.69 16.43
C GLY A 49 -23.47 6.12 17.77
N GLY A 50 -22.70 6.90 18.50
CA GLY A 50 -22.24 6.55 19.84
C GLY A 50 -20.71 6.55 19.97
N LEU A 51 -20.26 6.23 21.18
CA LEU A 51 -18.84 6.21 21.54
C LEU A 51 -18.51 4.86 22.17
N ILE A 52 -17.47 4.21 21.69
CA ILE A 52 -16.75 3.17 22.42
C ILE A 52 -15.37 3.71 22.77
N GLU A 53 -15.08 3.84 24.06
CA GLU A 53 -13.83 4.42 24.55
C GLU A 53 -13.14 3.54 25.60
N GLY A 54 -11.83 3.37 25.47
CA GLY A 54 -11.02 2.72 26.51
C GLY A 54 -11.43 1.27 26.80
N SER A 55 -12.11 0.61 25.87
CA SER A 55 -12.73 -0.71 26.08
C SER A 55 -11.91 -1.82 25.41
N GLU A 56 -12.10 -3.04 25.88
CA GLU A 56 -11.44 -4.25 25.36
C GLU A 56 -12.50 -5.13 24.66
N ILE A 57 -12.25 -5.48 23.40
CA ILE A 57 -13.23 -6.18 22.55
C ILE A 57 -12.58 -7.41 21.90
N TRP A 58 -12.96 -8.60 22.36
CA TRP A 58 -12.21 -9.81 21.99
C TRP A 58 -13.00 -11.11 22.02
N GLY A 59 -12.41 -12.15 21.41
CA GLY A 59 -12.95 -13.52 21.50
C GLY A 59 -14.34 -13.69 20.90
N ASN A 60 -14.77 -12.77 20.02
CA ASN A 60 -16.08 -12.84 19.39
C ASN A 60 -16.05 -13.80 18.19
N GLY A 61 -17.17 -14.49 17.97
CA GLY A 61 -17.36 -15.55 16.97
C GLY A 61 -17.29 -15.07 15.53
N TRP A 62 -17.37 -13.75 15.31
CA TRP A 62 -17.14 -13.09 14.04
C TRP A 62 -16.17 -11.92 14.19
N SER A 63 -16.65 -10.70 14.42
CA SER A 63 -15.82 -9.49 14.44
C SER A 63 -15.85 -8.78 15.78
N GLY A 64 -14.85 -7.95 16.08
CA GLY A 64 -14.90 -7.08 17.25
C GLY A 64 -16.02 -6.04 17.11
N VAL A 65 -15.93 -5.18 16.11
CA VAL A 65 -16.92 -4.13 15.83
C VAL A 65 -17.37 -4.14 14.38
N GLN A 66 -18.67 -3.99 14.16
CA GLN A 66 -19.29 -3.80 12.84
C GLN A 66 -19.94 -2.42 12.74
N ILE A 67 -19.76 -1.77 11.58
CA ILE A 67 -20.35 -0.48 11.25
C ILE A 67 -21.04 -0.60 9.89
N SER A 68 -22.36 -0.39 9.85
CA SER A 68 -23.11 -0.51 8.59
C SER A 68 -24.30 0.41 8.48
N GLY A 69 -24.87 0.52 7.27
CA GLY A 69 -26.12 1.24 7.02
C GLY A 69 -26.01 2.72 7.36
N GLY A 70 -24.92 3.37 6.95
CA GLY A 70 -24.68 4.80 7.22
C GLY A 70 -24.28 5.13 8.66
N SER A 71 -24.12 4.13 9.53
CA SER A 71 -23.74 4.35 10.93
C SER A 71 -22.36 5.01 11.05
N ASN A 72 -22.21 5.82 12.10
CA ASN A 72 -21.02 6.64 12.33
C ASN A 72 -20.62 6.70 13.82
N PRO A 73 -20.27 5.56 14.45
CA PRO A 73 -19.78 5.55 15.82
C PRO A 73 -18.34 6.09 15.91
N THR A 74 -17.95 6.54 17.09
CA THR A 74 -16.55 6.86 17.42
C THR A 74 -15.95 5.71 18.25
N LEU A 75 -14.81 5.17 17.80
CA LEU A 75 -14.01 4.19 18.53
C LEU A 75 -12.70 4.86 18.94
N LEU A 76 -12.49 5.05 20.23
CA LEU A 76 -11.34 5.79 20.77
C LEU A 76 -10.56 4.97 21.81
N ARG A 77 -9.27 4.74 21.58
CA ARG A 77 -8.39 4.08 22.59
C ARG A 77 -8.89 2.72 23.05
N ASN A 78 -9.45 1.92 22.14
CA ASN A 78 -9.87 0.55 22.43
C ASN A 78 -8.76 -0.45 22.09
N TYR A 79 -8.85 -1.61 22.71
CA TYR A 79 -8.03 -2.78 22.41
C TYR A 79 -8.91 -3.86 21.79
N ILE A 80 -8.72 -4.14 20.50
CA ILE A 80 -9.60 -5.02 19.71
C ILE A 80 -8.79 -6.20 19.19
N HIS A 81 -9.01 -7.39 19.76
CA HIS A 81 -8.13 -8.51 19.48
C HIS A 81 -8.80 -9.89 19.50
N ASP A 82 -8.13 -10.88 18.92
CA ASP A 82 -8.53 -12.30 18.98
C ASP A 82 -9.99 -12.59 18.57
N ASN A 83 -10.53 -11.80 17.65
CA ASN A 83 -11.84 -12.07 17.03
C ASN A 83 -11.65 -13.05 15.85
N LYS A 84 -12.63 -13.94 15.62
CA LYS A 84 -12.48 -15.02 14.61
C LYS A 84 -12.33 -14.51 13.16
N SER A 85 -12.92 -13.36 12.85
CA SER A 85 -12.86 -12.66 11.56
C SER A 85 -12.01 -11.40 11.72
N ALA A 86 -12.55 -10.20 11.50
CA ALA A 86 -11.79 -8.95 11.64
C ALA A 86 -12.03 -8.22 12.96
N GLY A 87 -11.06 -7.40 13.38
CA GLY A 87 -11.23 -6.51 14.53
C GLY A 87 -12.33 -5.48 14.27
N LEU A 88 -12.29 -4.84 13.10
CA LEU A 88 -13.28 -3.86 12.64
C LEU A 88 -13.75 -4.17 11.22
N ILE A 89 -15.06 -4.13 10.99
CA ILE A 89 -15.65 -4.22 9.65
C ILE A 89 -16.57 -3.01 9.43
N SER A 90 -16.27 -2.18 8.43
CA SER A 90 -17.16 -1.15 7.93
C SER A 90 -17.70 -1.56 6.56
N PHE A 91 -19.03 -1.64 6.42
CA PHE A 91 -19.68 -2.11 5.19
C PHE A 91 -21.01 -1.39 4.94
N ASN A 92 -21.59 -1.52 3.75
CA ASN A 92 -22.89 -0.91 3.39
C ASN A 92 -22.98 0.56 3.80
N HIS A 93 -22.06 1.39 3.28
CA HIS A 93 -21.97 2.82 3.60
C HIS A 93 -21.64 3.15 5.07
N GLY A 94 -21.12 2.21 5.86
CA GLY A 94 -20.58 2.48 7.19
C GLY A 94 -19.50 3.55 7.14
N ARG A 95 -19.57 4.52 8.05
CA ARG A 95 -18.58 5.60 8.19
C ARG A 95 -17.71 5.25 9.38
N GLY A 96 -17.94 5.85 10.53
CA GLY A 96 -17.20 5.54 11.75
C GLY A 96 -15.89 6.32 11.83
N VAL A 97 -15.56 6.77 13.03
CA VAL A 97 -14.33 7.50 13.35
C VAL A 97 -13.53 6.67 14.35
N VAL A 98 -12.37 6.20 13.95
CA VAL A 98 -11.58 5.19 14.69
C VAL A 98 -10.22 5.78 14.98
N ARG A 99 -9.97 6.12 16.25
CA ARG A 99 -8.77 6.86 16.66
C ARG A 99 -8.02 6.19 17.79
N HIS A 100 -6.70 6.09 17.66
CA HIS A 100 -5.80 5.63 18.72
C HIS A 100 -6.15 4.26 19.30
N ASN A 101 -6.68 3.36 18.48
CA ASN A 101 -6.98 1.99 18.89
C ASN A 101 -5.79 1.06 18.59
N ASP A 102 -5.63 0.05 19.41
CA ASP A 102 -4.77 -1.11 19.14
C ASP A 102 -5.66 -2.24 18.60
N ILE A 103 -5.43 -2.65 17.35
CA ILE A 103 -6.16 -3.73 16.67
C ILE A 103 -5.15 -4.83 16.33
N THR A 104 -5.32 -6.03 16.90
CA THR A 104 -4.30 -7.09 16.76
C THR A 104 -4.87 -8.51 16.78
N SER A 105 -4.14 -9.46 16.19
CA SER A 105 -4.36 -10.91 16.39
C SER A 105 -5.72 -11.43 15.92
N ASN A 106 -6.45 -10.71 15.06
CA ASN A 106 -7.74 -11.14 14.53
C ASN A 106 -7.55 -12.12 13.35
N GLY A 107 -8.53 -13.00 13.17
CA GLY A 107 -8.42 -14.18 12.29
C GLY A 107 -8.36 -13.88 10.79
N LYS A 108 -9.11 -12.89 10.30
CA LYS A 108 -9.22 -12.52 8.87
C LYS A 108 -8.78 -11.08 8.57
N GLY A 109 -8.05 -10.47 9.51
CA GLY A 109 -7.41 -9.17 9.34
C GLY A 109 -7.85 -8.12 10.35
N GLY A 110 -7.16 -7.00 10.43
CA GLY A 110 -7.46 -5.97 11.43
C GLY A 110 -8.71 -5.17 11.07
N VAL A 111 -8.69 -4.59 9.88
CA VAL A 111 -9.76 -3.71 9.38
C VAL A 111 -10.22 -4.14 8.00
N GLN A 112 -11.53 -4.26 7.82
CA GLN A 112 -12.17 -4.48 6.53
C GLN A 112 -13.08 -3.30 6.18
N VAL A 113 -12.95 -2.77 4.97
CA VAL A 113 -13.77 -1.67 4.44
C VAL A 113 -14.36 -2.10 3.11
N ARG A 114 -15.69 -2.20 3.04
CA ARG A 114 -16.35 -2.71 1.84
C ARG A 114 -17.69 -2.08 1.53
N SER A 115 -18.25 -2.39 0.36
CA SER A 115 -19.59 -2.00 -0.07
C SER A 115 -19.83 -0.49 0.15
N ARG A 116 -18.93 0.33 -0.41
CA ARG A 116 -18.94 1.81 -0.32
C ARG A 116 -18.87 2.40 1.09
N ALA A 117 -18.37 1.64 2.06
CA ALA A 117 -18.02 2.17 3.37
C ALA A 117 -16.84 3.15 3.28
N CYS A 118 -16.86 4.17 4.15
CA CYS A 118 -15.86 5.24 4.21
C CYS A 118 -15.50 5.61 5.67
N PRO A 119 -14.91 4.68 6.45
CA PRO A 119 -14.42 5.00 7.78
C PRO A 119 -13.22 5.95 7.76
N GLU A 120 -13.09 6.74 8.83
CA GLU A 120 -11.88 7.53 9.12
C GLU A 120 -11.07 6.81 10.20
N LEU A 121 -9.87 6.34 9.85
CA LEU A 121 -8.94 5.70 10.76
C LEU A 121 -7.71 6.59 10.95
N ARG A 122 -7.51 7.09 12.17
CA ARG A 122 -6.38 7.96 12.49
C ARG A 122 -5.57 7.53 13.72
N GLY A 123 -4.24 7.45 13.58
CA GLY A 123 -3.36 7.23 14.72
C GLY A 123 -3.54 5.87 15.40
N ASN A 124 -4.05 4.86 14.69
CA ASN A 124 -4.25 3.50 15.20
C ASN A 124 -3.00 2.64 14.98
N ARG A 125 -2.87 1.58 15.78
CA ARG A 125 -1.88 0.52 15.58
C ARG A 125 -2.61 -0.75 15.17
N ILE A 126 -2.36 -1.20 13.94
CA ILE A 126 -2.96 -2.40 13.35
C ILE A 126 -1.84 -3.40 13.11
N PHE A 127 -1.75 -4.43 13.95
CA PHE A 127 -0.54 -5.25 13.99
C PHE A 127 -0.77 -6.72 14.29
N SER A 128 0.17 -7.56 13.87
CA SER A 128 0.17 -9.00 14.17
C SER A 128 -1.16 -9.69 13.83
N GLU A 129 -1.84 -9.20 12.80
CA GLU A 129 -3.06 -9.80 12.27
C GLU A 129 -2.72 -11.15 11.63
N ARG A 130 -3.63 -12.13 11.77
CA ARG A 130 -3.42 -13.49 11.20
C ARG A 130 -3.58 -13.53 9.68
N SER A 131 -3.98 -12.40 9.08
CA SER A 131 -4.11 -12.18 7.64
C SER A 131 -3.62 -10.76 7.29
N PHE A 132 -4.41 -9.98 6.54
CA PHE A 132 -4.12 -8.60 6.16
C PHE A 132 -4.23 -7.63 7.34
N GLY A 133 -3.44 -6.54 7.36
CA GLY A 133 -3.69 -5.45 8.30
C GLY A 133 -5.00 -4.72 7.98
N VAL A 134 -5.08 -4.19 6.76
CA VAL A 134 -6.25 -3.48 6.21
C VAL A 134 -6.63 -4.09 4.87
N TRP A 135 -7.93 -4.33 4.66
CA TRP A 135 -8.47 -4.81 3.39
C TRP A 135 -9.65 -3.94 2.93
N VAL A 136 -9.49 -3.29 1.78
CA VAL A 136 -10.49 -2.41 1.15
C VAL A 136 -10.94 -3.04 -0.16
N TYR A 137 -12.22 -3.40 -0.27
CA TYR A 137 -12.78 -4.13 -1.41
C TYR A 137 -14.25 -3.76 -1.66
N GLU A 138 -14.91 -4.29 -2.69
CA GLU A 138 -16.28 -3.93 -3.08
C GLU A 138 -16.54 -2.40 -3.08
N GLN A 139 -15.73 -1.62 -3.81
CA GLN A 139 -15.84 -0.14 -3.89
C GLN A 139 -15.70 0.60 -2.54
N GLY A 140 -14.87 0.12 -1.62
CA GLY A 140 -14.59 0.80 -0.35
C GLY A 140 -13.78 2.10 -0.51
N LEU A 141 -13.99 3.08 0.38
CA LEU A 141 -13.47 4.46 0.27
C LEU A 141 -12.81 4.97 1.57
N GLY A 142 -12.26 4.09 2.42
CA GLY A 142 -11.73 4.46 3.74
C GLY A 142 -10.62 5.53 3.68
N HIS A 143 -10.56 6.39 4.69
CA HIS A 143 -9.48 7.36 4.91
C HIS A 143 -8.60 6.89 6.07
N PHE A 144 -7.32 6.63 5.79
CA PHE A 144 -6.33 6.11 6.73
C PHE A 144 -5.21 7.14 6.89
N GLU A 145 -5.09 7.72 8.08
CA GLU A 145 -4.12 8.78 8.38
C GLU A 145 -3.25 8.44 9.61
N ASP A 146 -1.94 8.62 9.49
CA ASP A 146 -0.99 8.48 10.61
C ASP A 146 -1.11 7.14 11.38
N ASN A 147 -1.46 6.03 10.70
CA ASN A 147 -1.57 4.71 11.34
C ASN A 147 -0.27 3.90 11.21
N ASP A 148 0.00 3.07 12.21
CA ASP A 148 1.03 2.02 12.15
C ASP A 148 0.39 0.69 11.72
N ILE A 149 0.71 0.19 10.53
CA ILE A 149 0.22 -1.08 9.98
C ILE A 149 1.39 -2.06 9.87
N ILE A 150 1.61 -2.87 10.90
CA ILE A 150 2.89 -3.52 11.13
C ILE A 150 2.83 -5.02 11.41
N ASN A 151 3.81 -5.78 10.92
CA ASN A 151 4.02 -7.19 11.27
C ASN A 151 2.80 -8.10 11.03
N ASN A 152 1.97 -7.80 10.04
CA ASN A 152 0.81 -8.63 9.70
C ASN A 152 1.25 -9.87 8.89
N ALA A 153 0.50 -10.97 9.03
CA ALA A 153 0.86 -12.26 8.44
C ALA A 153 0.77 -12.28 6.90
N TRP A 154 0.13 -11.28 6.30
CA TRP A 154 0.01 -11.06 4.86
C TRP A 154 0.46 -9.64 4.48
N SER A 155 -0.26 -8.95 3.60
CA SER A 155 0.03 -7.57 3.22
C SER A 155 -0.41 -6.60 4.31
N GLY A 156 0.28 -5.47 4.42
CA GLY A 156 -0.12 -4.41 5.35
C GLY A 156 -1.49 -3.85 4.97
N LEU A 157 -1.60 -3.33 3.75
CA LEU A 157 -2.84 -2.80 3.20
C LEU A 157 -3.11 -3.39 1.81
N GLN A 158 -4.36 -3.79 1.58
CA GLN A 158 -4.80 -4.38 0.32
C GLN A 158 -6.04 -3.65 -0.22
N VAL A 159 -6.02 -3.29 -1.50
CA VAL A 159 -7.09 -2.56 -2.20
C VAL A 159 -7.50 -3.29 -3.47
N GLU A 160 -8.80 -3.54 -3.62
CA GLU A 160 -9.34 -4.21 -4.82
C GLU A 160 -10.77 -3.84 -5.19
N GLU A 161 -11.25 -4.41 -6.29
CA GLU A 161 -12.65 -4.37 -6.73
C GLU A 161 -13.18 -2.94 -6.87
N GLY A 162 -12.40 -2.08 -7.54
CA GLY A 162 -12.76 -0.68 -7.77
C GLY A 162 -12.78 0.17 -6.50
N SER A 163 -12.09 -0.26 -5.44
CA SER A 163 -11.94 0.53 -4.21
C SER A 163 -10.91 1.65 -4.37
N GLU A 164 -11.17 2.77 -3.70
CA GLU A 164 -10.38 4.00 -3.84
C GLU A 164 -10.14 4.68 -2.48
N PRO A 165 -9.35 4.07 -1.57
CA PRO A 165 -9.05 4.67 -0.29
C PRO A 165 -8.11 5.87 -0.42
N ARG A 166 -8.09 6.68 0.64
CA ARG A 166 -7.07 7.71 0.86
C ARG A 166 -6.17 7.28 2.01
N VAL A 167 -4.87 7.18 1.75
CA VAL A 167 -3.88 6.62 2.69
C VAL A 167 -2.73 7.61 2.84
N VAL A 168 -2.68 8.32 3.97
CA VAL A 168 -1.79 9.48 4.18
C VAL A 168 -0.95 9.33 5.44
N GLY A 169 0.37 9.52 5.34
CA GLY A 169 1.25 9.59 6.52
C GLY A 169 1.35 8.29 7.33
N ASN A 170 0.97 7.15 6.76
CA ASN A 170 0.98 5.87 7.47
C ASN A 170 2.36 5.21 7.40
N ARG A 171 2.63 4.34 8.37
CA ARG A 171 3.82 3.49 8.40
C ARG A 171 3.42 2.03 8.17
N LEU A 172 3.87 1.45 7.07
CA LEU A 172 3.58 0.07 6.69
C LEU A 172 4.85 -0.76 6.70
N ARG A 173 5.07 -1.52 7.78
CA ARG A 173 6.37 -2.16 8.04
C ARG A 173 6.31 -3.59 8.54
N GLY A 174 7.23 -4.42 8.05
CA GLY A 174 7.42 -5.78 8.58
C GLY A 174 6.30 -6.75 8.23
N ASN A 175 5.40 -6.37 7.31
CA ASN A 175 4.33 -7.25 6.85
C ASN A 175 4.94 -8.40 6.03
N ARG A 176 4.43 -9.62 6.18
CA ARG A 176 5.08 -10.82 5.61
C ARG A 176 5.05 -10.86 4.08
N SER A 177 4.06 -10.22 3.47
CA SER A 177 3.94 -10.06 2.01
C SER A 177 4.44 -8.68 1.59
N ALA A 178 3.65 -7.90 0.85
CA ALA A 178 3.95 -6.53 0.49
C ALA A 178 3.44 -5.53 1.54
N GLY A 179 4.00 -4.33 1.55
CA GLY A 179 3.44 -3.22 2.34
C GLY A 179 2.04 -2.86 1.86
N ILE A 180 1.91 -2.56 0.56
CA ILE A 180 0.65 -2.22 -0.12
C ILE A 180 0.46 -3.09 -1.36
N VAL A 181 -0.75 -3.63 -1.54
CA VAL A 181 -1.17 -4.30 -2.77
C VAL A 181 -2.42 -3.60 -3.31
N VAL A 182 -2.36 -3.13 -4.55
CA VAL A 182 -3.50 -2.60 -5.31
C VAL A 182 -3.73 -3.53 -6.51
N TYR A 183 -4.87 -4.20 -6.56
CA TYR A 183 -5.16 -5.20 -7.59
C TYR A 183 -6.63 -5.18 -8.00
N ASN A 184 -7.02 -5.90 -9.05
CA ASN A 184 -8.40 -5.99 -9.55
C ASN A 184 -9.09 -4.63 -9.70
N ARG A 185 -8.48 -3.73 -10.51
CA ARG A 185 -8.98 -2.36 -10.75
C ARG A 185 -9.07 -1.49 -9.48
N GLY A 186 -8.29 -1.80 -8.46
CA GLY A 186 -8.12 -0.90 -7.31
C GLY A 186 -7.46 0.41 -7.73
N ALA A 187 -7.79 1.49 -7.04
CA ALA A 187 -7.13 2.78 -7.18
C ALA A 187 -7.00 3.45 -5.81
N GLY A 188 -7.05 4.78 -5.76
CA GLY A 188 -6.88 5.56 -4.54
C GLY A 188 -5.59 6.38 -4.51
N VAL A 189 -5.43 7.12 -3.42
CA VAL A 189 -4.33 8.08 -3.23
C VAL A 189 -3.51 7.68 -2.02
N PHE A 190 -2.21 7.48 -2.25
CA PHE A 190 -1.23 7.08 -1.26
C PHE A 190 -0.19 8.20 -1.14
N GLU A 191 -0.24 8.98 -0.07
CA GLU A 191 0.57 10.19 0.08
C GLU A 191 1.40 10.21 1.37
N GLY A 192 2.71 10.48 1.26
CA GLY A 192 3.53 10.71 2.46
C GLY A 192 3.72 9.49 3.36
N ASN A 193 3.50 8.27 2.86
CA ASN A 193 3.65 7.05 3.66
C ASN A 193 5.11 6.59 3.73
N ASP A 194 5.47 5.94 4.83
CA ASP A 194 6.72 5.20 5.01
C ASP A 194 6.42 3.69 4.88
N ILE A 195 6.90 3.11 3.78
CA ILE A 195 6.69 1.69 3.44
C ILE A 195 8.06 1.03 3.50
N SER A 196 8.26 0.14 4.49
CA SER A 196 9.59 -0.41 4.69
C SER A 196 9.67 -1.81 5.28
N ALA A 197 10.74 -2.53 4.94
CA ALA A 197 11.09 -3.82 5.54
C ALA A 197 9.97 -4.88 5.48
N ASN A 198 9.16 -4.89 4.42
CA ASN A 198 8.17 -5.93 4.19
C ASN A 198 8.83 -7.16 3.54
N GLY A 199 8.17 -8.32 3.67
CA GLY A 199 8.73 -9.62 3.31
C GLY A 199 8.90 -9.84 1.80
N ARG A 200 8.31 -8.96 0.98
CA ARG A 200 8.38 -8.98 -0.49
C ARG A 200 8.68 -7.59 -1.03
N CYS A 201 7.74 -7.01 -1.79
CA CYS A 201 7.84 -5.67 -2.36
C CYS A 201 7.22 -4.64 -1.41
N GLY A 202 7.61 -3.38 -1.52
CA GLY A 202 6.92 -2.30 -0.78
C GLY A 202 5.51 -2.10 -1.31
N VAL A 203 5.40 -1.93 -2.64
CA VAL A 203 4.14 -1.71 -3.35
C VAL A 203 3.99 -2.71 -4.49
N GLN A 204 2.80 -3.28 -4.66
CA GLN A 204 2.40 -4.04 -5.85
C GLN A 204 1.18 -3.41 -6.51
N ILE A 205 1.24 -3.21 -7.82
CA ILE A 205 0.12 -2.68 -8.62
C ILE A 205 -0.18 -3.65 -9.76
N LYS A 206 -1.39 -4.24 -9.74
CA LYS A 206 -1.73 -5.37 -10.61
C LYS A 206 -3.13 -5.30 -11.19
N SER A 207 -3.38 -6.12 -12.21
CA SER A 207 -4.70 -6.46 -12.74
C SER A 207 -5.54 -5.23 -13.08
N GLY A 208 -4.98 -4.36 -13.93
CA GLY A 208 -5.63 -3.13 -14.40
C GLY A 208 -5.83 -2.03 -13.34
N SER A 209 -5.11 -2.09 -12.22
CA SER A 209 -5.16 -1.05 -11.17
C SER A 209 -4.43 0.22 -11.60
N ALA A 210 -4.87 1.38 -11.07
CA ALA A 210 -4.34 2.70 -11.43
C ALA A 210 -4.25 3.68 -10.24
N PRO A 211 -3.51 3.37 -9.16
CA PRO A 211 -3.36 4.23 -7.99
C PRO A 211 -2.41 5.42 -8.23
N LEU A 212 -2.52 6.45 -7.39
CA LEU A 212 -1.56 7.55 -7.28
C LEU A 212 -0.71 7.38 -6.01
N PHE A 213 0.60 7.21 -6.19
CA PHE A 213 1.60 7.25 -5.11
C PHE A 213 2.37 8.58 -5.20
N ARG A 214 2.22 9.43 -4.18
CA ARG A 214 2.89 10.73 -4.11
C ARG A 214 3.71 10.91 -2.83
N ARG A 215 4.96 11.37 -2.93
CA ARG A 215 5.79 11.74 -1.75
C ARG A 215 5.96 10.63 -0.72
N ASN A 216 5.92 9.37 -1.13
CA ASN A 216 6.14 8.23 -0.25
C ASN A 216 7.64 7.91 -0.15
N ARG A 217 8.03 7.31 0.97
CA ARG A 217 9.35 6.69 1.15
C ARG A 217 9.16 5.18 1.08
N ILE A 218 9.78 4.54 0.10
CA ILE A 218 9.63 3.09 -0.15
C ILE A 218 11.01 2.45 -0.10
N HIS A 219 11.31 1.74 0.99
CA HIS A 219 12.68 1.34 1.23
C HIS A 219 12.90 0.07 2.04
N SER A 220 14.11 -0.49 1.91
CA SER A 220 14.53 -1.67 2.69
C SER A 220 13.62 -2.89 2.49
N GLU A 221 12.95 -2.97 1.36
CA GLU A 221 12.11 -4.10 0.99
C GLU A 221 12.97 -5.30 0.60
N LYS A 222 12.50 -6.53 0.87
CA LYS A 222 13.29 -7.73 0.52
C LYS A 222 13.43 -7.94 -0.99
N GLN A 223 12.49 -7.43 -1.78
CA GLN A 223 12.47 -7.52 -3.24
C GLN A 223 12.53 -6.12 -3.87
N ALA A 224 11.64 -5.81 -4.82
CA ALA A 224 11.53 -4.51 -5.44
C ALA A 224 10.87 -3.50 -4.49
N GLY A 225 11.20 -2.21 -4.60
CA GLY A 225 10.43 -1.16 -3.95
C GLY A 225 8.98 -1.14 -4.46
N VAL A 226 8.83 -1.08 -5.78
CA VAL A 226 7.53 -1.11 -6.48
C VAL A 226 7.56 -2.17 -7.59
N LEU A 227 6.52 -2.98 -7.66
CA LEU A 227 6.27 -3.92 -8.76
C LEU A 227 4.94 -3.59 -9.44
N THR A 228 4.96 -3.39 -10.76
CA THR A 228 3.75 -3.32 -11.58
C THR A 228 3.68 -4.52 -12.52
N ALA A 229 2.52 -5.17 -12.61
CA ALA A 229 2.32 -6.36 -13.46
C ALA A 229 0.85 -6.45 -13.92
N GLU A 230 0.53 -7.38 -14.82
CA GLU A 230 -0.86 -7.69 -15.21
C GLU A 230 -1.68 -6.43 -15.61
N ASP A 231 -1.20 -5.65 -16.57
CA ASP A 231 -1.80 -4.38 -17.01
C ASP A 231 -1.90 -3.31 -15.90
N GLY A 232 -1.17 -3.48 -14.79
CA GLY A 232 -1.05 -2.49 -13.74
C GLY A 232 -0.49 -1.18 -14.28
N THR A 233 -1.17 -0.09 -14.01
CA THR A 233 -0.74 1.28 -14.32
C THR A 233 -0.70 2.09 -13.03
N GLY A 234 -0.48 3.40 -13.12
CA GLY A 234 -0.52 4.28 -11.97
C GLY A 234 0.52 5.36 -12.09
N VAL A 235 0.43 6.33 -11.18
CA VAL A 235 1.35 7.47 -11.16
C VAL A 235 2.19 7.40 -9.90
N LEU A 236 3.50 7.40 -10.07
CA LEU A 236 4.48 7.58 -9.02
C LEU A 236 5.07 8.97 -9.17
N GLU A 237 4.72 9.88 -8.27
CA GLU A 237 5.16 11.27 -8.26
C GLU A 237 5.96 11.61 -7.00
N GLU A 238 7.14 12.23 -7.15
CA GLU A 238 7.88 12.80 -6.01
C GLU A 238 8.19 11.79 -4.90
N ASN A 239 8.26 10.49 -5.21
CA ASN A 239 8.58 9.46 -4.23
C ASN A 239 10.10 9.28 -4.08
N ASP A 240 10.50 8.75 -2.92
CA ASP A 240 11.86 8.40 -2.57
C ASP A 240 11.95 6.87 -2.44
N ILE A 241 12.53 6.20 -3.43
CA ILE A 241 12.51 4.73 -3.57
C ILE A 241 13.94 4.21 -3.47
N PHE A 242 14.31 3.61 -2.33
CA PHE A 242 15.71 3.34 -2.06
C PHE A 242 16.02 2.13 -1.20
N GLY A 243 17.25 1.62 -1.29
CA GLY A 243 17.73 0.58 -0.37
C GLY A 243 16.95 -0.74 -0.45
N ASN A 244 16.23 -0.99 -1.54
CA ASN A 244 15.46 -2.22 -1.72
C ASN A 244 16.38 -3.35 -2.18
N GLY A 245 16.07 -4.59 -1.80
CA GLY A 245 16.93 -5.75 -2.01
C GLY A 245 17.18 -6.09 -3.48
N TRP A 246 16.24 -5.72 -4.36
CA TRP A 246 16.37 -5.89 -5.81
C TRP A 246 16.25 -4.54 -6.54
N SER A 247 15.21 -4.33 -7.34
CA SER A 247 15.01 -3.09 -8.09
C SER A 247 14.34 -1.99 -7.26
N GLY A 248 14.52 -0.73 -7.67
CA GLY A 248 13.69 0.36 -7.15
C GLY A 248 12.25 0.20 -7.64
N VAL A 249 12.06 0.22 -8.96
CA VAL A 249 10.77 -0.03 -9.64
C VAL A 249 10.94 -1.09 -10.71
N GLN A 250 10.01 -2.04 -10.77
CA GLN A 250 9.96 -3.11 -11.76
C GLN A 250 8.61 -3.15 -12.44
N THR A 251 8.63 -3.30 -13.76
CA THR A 251 7.44 -3.47 -14.58
C THR A 251 7.51 -4.80 -15.32
N GLU A 252 6.39 -5.52 -15.33
CA GLU A 252 6.25 -6.85 -15.96
C GLU A 252 5.03 -6.90 -16.87
N GLY A 253 5.11 -7.69 -17.93
CA GLY A 253 3.99 -7.89 -18.85
C GLY A 253 3.54 -6.57 -19.48
N PRO A 254 2.27 -6.39 -19.80
CA PRO A 254 1.76 -5.16 -20.42
C PRO A 254 1.65 -3.95 -19.45
N SER A 255 2.29 -3.99 -18.27
CA SER A 255 2.22 -2.87 -17.30
C SER A 255 2.96 -1.63 -17.79
N ASN A 256 2.40 -0.44 -17.50
CA ASN A 256 2.92 0.84 -17.98
C ASN A 256 2.68 1.97 -16.95
N PRO A 257 3.44 2.01 -15.85
CA PRO A 257 3.33 3.09 -14.87
C PRO A 257 3.99 4.37 -15.36
N HIS A 258 3.49 5.52 -14.87
CA HIS A 258 4.10 6.84 -15.08
C HIS A 258 4.88 7.25 -13.83
N LEU A 259 6.20 7.34 -13.96
CA LEU A 259 7.12 7.78 -12.93
C LEU A 259 7.58 9.21 -13.26
N ARG A 260 7.28 10.17 -12.40
CA ARG A 260 7.73 11.55 -12.55
C ARG A 260 8.33 12.16 -11.30
N ARG A 261 9.48 12.82 -11.46
CA ARG A 261 10.16 13.54 -10.37
C ARG A 261 10.45 12.70 -9.12
N ASN A 262 10.65 11.39 -9.29
CA ASN A 262 11.03 10.51 -8.20
C ASN A 262 12.56 10.52 -8.00
N ARG A 263 13.00 10.19 -6.80
CA ARG A 263 14.37 9.79 -6.50
C ARG A 263 14.42 8.28 -6.36
N ILE A 264 15.25 7.61 -7.16
CA ILE A 264 15.34 6.14 -7.17
C ILE A 264 16.79 5.74 -7.01
N HIS A 265 17.18 5.27 -5.82
CA HIS A 265 18.60 5.17 -5.51
C HIS A 265 19.00 4.05 -4.56
N HIS A 266 20.28 3.66 -4.58
CA HIS A 266 20.84 2.71 -3.61
C HIS A 266 20.11 1.36 -3.54
N ASN A 267 19.42 0.95 -4.62
CA ASN A 267 18.76 -0.35 -4.70
C ASN A 267 19.78 -1.45 -5.09
N GLY A 268 19.53 -2.69 -4.65
CA GLY A 268 20.44 -3.83 -4.84
C GLY A 268 20.60 -4.30 -6.30
N GLY A 269 19.72 -3.83 -7.19
CA GLY A 269 19.68 -4.11 -8.62
C GLY A 269 19.62 -2.83 -9.44
N ALA A 270 18.66 -2.76 -10.37
CA ALA A 270 18.44 -1.57 -11.18
C ALA A 270 17.57 -0.54 -10.44
N GLY A 271 17.74 0.75 -10.74
CA GLY A 271 16.78 1.78 -10.29
C GLY A 271 15.40 1.51 -10.87
N PHE A 272 15.31 1.40 -12.19
CA PHE A 272 14.12 0.96 -12.91
C PHE A 272 14.43 -0.23 -13.81
N ILE A 273 13.53 -1.21 -13.87
CA ILE A 273 13.60 -2.32 -14.83
C ILE A 273 12.26 -2.53 -15.53
N ALA A 274 12.29 -2.54 -16.87
CA ALA A 274 11.22 -3.04 -17.73
C ALA A 274 11.53 -4.48 -18.14
N TYR A 275 10.67 -5.42 -17.76
CA TYR A 275 10.87 -6.86 -17.95
C TYR A 275 9.66 -7.52 -18.61
N GLN A 276 9.87 -8.56 -19.42
CA GLN A 276 8.80 -9.35 -20.07
C GLN A 276 7.75 -8.46 -20.78
N SER A 277 8.21 -7.65 -21.74
CA SER A 277 7.37 -6.66 -22.45
C SER A 277 6.82 -5.53 -21.57
N GLY A 278 7.32 -5.39 -20.34
CA GLY A 278 7.07 -4.25 -19.46
C GLY A 278 7.37 -2.92 -20.13
N ALA A 279 6.55 -1.91 -19.86
CA ALA A 279 6.77 -0.54 -20.28
C ALA A 279 6.89 0.38 -19.04
N GLY A 280 6.85 1.68 -19.28
CA GLY A 280 6.88 2.69 -18.24
C GLY A 280 7.28 4.04 -18.82
N LEU A 281 6.64 5.11 -18.38
CA LEU A 281 6.99 6.48 -18.74
C LEU A 281 7.76 7.12 -17.59
N LEU A 282 9.04 7.41 -17.81
CA LEU A 282 9.94 8.01 -16.83
C LEU A 282 10.28 9.43 -17.26
N GLU A 283 9.82 10.42 -16.49
CA GLU A 283 10.02 11.85 -16.77
C GLU A 283 10.61 12.63 -15.59
N GLY A 284 11.73 13.30 -15.80
CA GLY A 284 12.29 14.21 -14.79
C GLY A 284 12.67 13.52 -13.47
N ASN A 285 12.93 12.21 -13.49
CA ASN A 285 13.37 11.46 -12.31
C ASN A 285 14.89 11.63 -12.10
N ASN A 286 15.31 11.47 -10.85
CA ASN A 286 16.72 11.36 -10.48
C ASN A 286 17.01 9.91 -10.04
N ILE A 287 17.77 9.17 -10.85
CA ILE A 287 18.04 7.74 -10.67
C ILE A 287 19.53 7.57 -10.45
N TYR A 288 19.95 7.06 -9.29
CA TYR A 288 21.37 7.04 -8.99
C TYR A 288 21.86 6.04 -7.95
N ALA A 289 23.15 5.74 -8.00
CA ALA A 289 23.81 4.90 -6.99
C ALA A 289 23.13 3.54 -6.78
N ASN A 290 22.42 3.01 -7.78
CA ASN A 290 21.88 1.66 -7.75
C ASN A 290 23.01 0.69 -8.10
N LYS A 291 23.01 -0.48 -7.45
CA LYS A 291 24.15 -1.40 -7.49
C LYS A 291 24.47 -1.92 -8.89
N LYS A 292 23.48 -1.94 -9.80
CA LYS A 292 23.67 -2.37 -11.18
C LYS A 292 23.43 -1.25 -12.17
N TYR A 293 22.17 -0.94 -12.47
CA TYR A 293 21.82 -0.09 -13.60
C TYR A 293 20.91 1.04 -13.14
N GLY A 294 20.99 2.20 -13.79
CA GLY A 294 19.98 3.24 -13.59
C GLY A 294 18.65 2.75 -14.15
N VAL A 295 18.63 2.48 -15.45
CA VAL A 295 17.47 1.98 -16.20
C VAL A 295 17.85 0.73 -16.97
N GLN A 296 17.07 -0.33 -16.82
CA GLN A 296 17.23 -1.59 -17.56
C GLN A 296 16.00 -1.92 -18.38
N SER A 297 16.22 -2.35 -19.62
CA SER A 297 15.17 -2.95 -20.46
C SER A 297 15.59 -4.34 -20.91
N LYS A 298 14.72 -5.30 -20.59
CA LYS A 298 15.06 -6.71 -20.64
C LYS A 298 13.87 -7.54 -21.12
N THR A 299 14.12 -8.58 -21.92
CA THR A 299 13.11 -9.57 -22.36
C THR A 299 11.93 -8.86 -23.01
N GLY A 300 12.19 -8.08 -24.07
CA GLY A 300 11.18 -7.30 -24.78
C GLY A 300 10.70 -6.01 -24.08
N GLY A 301 11.23 -5.67 -22.91
CA GLY A 301 10.87 -4.44 -22.20
C GLY A 301 11.13 -3.18 -23.05
N ALA A 302 10.21 -2.22 -23.00
CA ALA A 302 10.22 -1.04 -23.87
C ALA A 302 9.69 0.23 -23.16
N PRO A 303 10.43 0.80 -22.19
CA PRO A 303 10.04 2.02 -21.52
C PRO A 303 10.26 3.26 -22.40
N THR A 304 9.61 4.36 -22.04
CA THR A 304 9.93 5.71 -22.52
C THR A 304 10.60 6.47 -21.39
N VAL A 305 11.85 6.88 -21.60
CA VAL A 305 12.73 7.44 -20.59
C VAL A 305 13.23 8.78 -21.11
N ARG A 306 12.66 9.87 -20.59
CA ARG A 306 13.00 11.21 -21.05
C ARG A 306 13.26 12.22 -19.94
N GLU A 307 14.18 13.12 -20.22
CA GLU A 307 14.50 14.25 -19.32
C GLU A 307 14.91 13.81 -17.89
N ASN A 308 15.45 12.60 -17.73
CA ASN A 308 15.92 12.10 -16.44
C ASN A 308 17.38 12.45 -16.19
N THR A 309 17.76 12.56 -14.92
CA THR A 309 19.17 12.55 -14.50
C THR A 309 19.49 11.16 -13.98
N ILE A 310 20.45 10.49 -14.61
CA ILE A 310 20.84 9.11 -14.30
C ILE A 310 22.33 9.08 -14.02
N HIS A 311 22.75 8.71 -12.80
CA HIS A 311 24.16 8.83 -12.44
C HIS A 311 24.64 7.87 -11.35
N ASP A 312 25.95 7.62 -11.28
CA ASP A 312 26.57 6.81 -10.24
C ASP A 312 26.09 5.34 -10.17
N ASP A 313 25.46 4.84 -11.23
CA ASP A 313 25.14 3.42 -11.44
C ASP A 313 26.30 2.73 -12.19
N ALA A 314 26.33 1.39 -12.29
CA ALA A 314 27.35 0.72 -13.10
C ALA A 314 27.13 0.99 -14.61
N TYR A 315 25.88 0.96 -15.06
CA TYR A 315 25.47 1.53 -16.35
C TYR A 315 24.27 2.45 -16.14
N GLY A 316 24.24 3.60 -16.79
CA GLY A 316 23.07 4.47 -16.75
C GLY A 316 21.87 3.80 -17.42
N ILE A 317 22.04 3.34 -18.66
CA ILE A 317 21.01 2.66 -19.45
C ILE A 317 21.57 1.31 -19.95
N TYR A 318 20.83 0.22 -19.74
CA TYR A 318 21.28 -1.14 -20.06
C TYR A 318 20.19 -1.96 -20.75
N LEU A 319 20.43 -2.39 -22.00
CA LEU A 319 19.47 -3.13 -22.81
C LEU A 319 19.99 -4.52 -23.20
N THR A 320 19.15 -5.53 -22.99
CA THR A 320 19.44 -6.95 -23.29
C THR A 320 18.18 -7.72 -23.65
N GLU A 321 18.32 -8.89 -24.30
CA GLU A 321 17.21 -9.84 -24.52
C GLU A 321 16.02 -9.17 -25.23
N SER A 322 16.22 -8.69 -26.45
CA SER A 322 15.24 -7.93 -27.23
C SER A 322 14.70 -6.66 -26.54
N GLY A 323 15.47 -6.05 -25.63
CA GLY A 323 15.11 -4.78 -25.03
C GLY A 323 14.98 -3.66 -26.08
N SER A 324 14.00 -2.78 -25.90
CA SER A 324 13.75 -1.63 -26.78
C SER A 324 13.33 -0.42 -25.94
N GLY A 325 12.52 0.47 -26.51
CA GLY A 325 12.04 1.69 -25.87
C GLY A 325 12.65 2.96 -26.43
N VAL A 326 12.28 4.08 -25.83
CA VAL A 326 12.69 5.44 -26.21
C VAL A 326 13.51 6.02 -25.08
N TYR A 327 14.73 6.49 -25.37
CA TYR A 327 15.65 7.07 -24.40
C TYR A 327 16.11 8.41 -24.93
N GLU A 328 15.52 9.50 -24.43
CA GLU A 328 15.70 10.83 -25.00
C GLU A 328 16.03 11.90 -23.98
N ALA A 329 16.92 12.84 -24.32
CA ALA A 329 17.17 14.02 -23.50
C ALA A 329 17.56 13.72 -22.03
N ASN A 330 18.14 12.55 -21.75
CA ASN A 330 18.60 12.20 -20.42
C ASN A 330 20.03 12.71 -20.19
N ARG A 331 20.33 13.04 -18.93
CA ARG A 331 21.68 13.41 -18.47
C ARG A 331 22.31 12.21 -17.78
N LEU A 332 23.35 11.64 -18.37
CA LEU A 332 24.04 10.44 -17.90
C LEU A 332 25.44 10.78 -17.39
N SER A 333 25.80 10.35 -16.19
CA SER A 333 27.16 10.60 -15.65
C SER A 333 27.58 9.60 -14.57
N GLY A 334 28.85 9.60 -14.18
CA GLY A 334 29.29 8.86 -12.99
C GLY A 334 29.29 7.33 -13.09
N ALA A 335 29.27 6.75 -14.29
CA ALA A 335 29.30 5.28 -14.44
C ALA A 335 30.46 4.66 -13.65
N CYS A 336 30.13 3.81 -12.69
CA CYS A 336 31.10 3.22 -11.78
C CYS A 336 31.90 2.11 -12.47
N GLY A 337 33.22 2.06 -12.23
CA GLY A 337 34.07 0.95 -12.70
C GLY A 337 34.49 1.02 -14.17
N GLY A 338 34.40 2.19 -14.82
CA GLY A 338 34.86 2.39 -16.20
C GLY A 338 33.89 1.86 -17.28
N ALA A 339 32.72 1.36 -16.87
CA ALA A 339 31.64 1.00 -17.77
C ALA A 339 31.10 2.24 -18.53
N GLY A 340 30.56 2.00 -19.73
CA GLY A 340 29.92 3.02 -20.54
C GLY A 340 28.61 3.51 -19.93
N ASN A 341 28.12 4.67 -20.35
CA ASN A 341 26.85 5.18 -19.85
C ASN A 341 25.62 4.46 -20.43
N ILE A 342 25.75 3.92 -21.63
CA ILE A 342 24.70 3.16 -22.31
C ILE A 342 25.31 1.87 -22.85
N TYR A 343 24.65 0.74 -22.59
CA TYR A 343 24.94 -0.55 -23.21
C TYR A 343 23.70 -1.07 -23.95
N VAL A 344 23.91 -1.53 -25.18
CA VAL A 344 22.86 -2.10 -26.04
C VAL A 344 23.36 -3.42 -26.61
N ALA A 345 22.71 -4.53 -26.26
CA ALA A 345 23.03 -5.83 -26.84
C ALA A 345 22.62 -5.93 -28.33
N PRO A 346 23.23 -6.80 -29.15
CA PRO A 346 22.99 -6.87 -30.60
C PRO A 346 21.54 -7.17 -31.02
N ASP A 347 20.76 -7.80 -30.14
CA ASP A 347 19.37 -8.17 -30.34
C ASP A 347 18.38 -7.07 -29.92
N CYS A 348 18.88 -5.95 -29.42
CA CYS A 348 18.10 -4.82 -28.94
C CYS A 348 17.94 -3.73 -30.00
N SER A 349 16.81 -3.02 -29.96
CA SER A 349 16.46 -2.00 -30.97
C SER A 349 15.86 -0.74 -30.33
N PRO A 350 16.61 0.00 -29.51
CA PRO A 350 16.12 1.23 -28.89
C PRO A 350 16.13 2.42 -29.85
N HIS A 351 15.26 3.40 -29.57
CA HIS A 351 15.44 4.76 -30.06
C HIS A 351 16.23 5.57 -29.01
N VAL A 352 17.42 6.03 -29.37
CA VAL A 352 18.31 6.79 -28.48
C VAL A 352 18.65 8.12 -29.14
N ALA A 353 18.21 9.24 -28.56
CA ALA A 353 18.45 10.57 -29.12
C ALA A 353 18.73 11.62 -28.04
N ASN A 354 19.56 12.62 -28.34
CA ASN A 354 19.75 13.81 -27.51
C ASN A 354 20.19 13.56 -26.04
N ASN A 355 20.76 12.39 -25.72
CA ASN A 355 21.28 12.11 -24.37
C ASN A 355 22.67 12.75 -24.18
N VAL A 356 22.90 13.35 -23.02
CA VAL A 356 24.15 14.07 -22.69
C VAL A 356 25.01 13.22 -21.76
N GLY A 357 26.33 13.28 -21.96
CA GLY A 357 27.32 12.65 -21.08
C GLY A 357 27.87 11.32 -21.58
N LEU A 358 27.57 10.90 -22.82
CA LEU A 358 28.07 9.67 -23.44
C LEU A 358 29.60 9.50 -23.30
N ARG A 359 30.03 8.61 -22.39
CA ARG A 359 31.26 7.84 -22.57
C ARG A 359 30.86 6.54 -23.23
N VAL A 360 31.10 6.42 -24.53
CA VAL A 360 31.15 5.13 -25.20
C VAL A 360 32.52 4.54 -24.84
N PRO A 361 32.62 3.35 -24.24
CA PRO A 361 33.90 2.70 -24.05
C PRO A 361 34.54 2.56 -25.42
N HIS A 362 35.72 3.16 -25.63
CA HIS A 362 36.55 2.84 -26.77
C HIS A 362 37.02 1.38 -26.65
N ASP A 363 37.06 0.72 -27.80
CA ASP A 363 37.31 -0.70 -28.05
C ASP A 363 38.38 -1.40 -27.21
#